data_AF-A0A024USN1-F1
#
_entry.id   AF-A0A024USN1-F1
#
_cell.length_a   1.000
_cell.length_b   1.000
_cell.length_c   1.000
_cell.angle_alpha   90.00
_cell.angle_beta   90.00
_cell.angle_gamma   90.00
#
_symmetry.space_group_name_H-M   'P 1'
#
loop_
_entity.id
_entity.type
_entity.pdbx_description
1 polymer ?
#
loop_
_entity_poly.entity_id
_entity_poly.type
_entity_poly.pdbx_seq_one_letter_code
_entity_poly.pdbx_strand_id
1 'polypeptide(L)'
;MTTEASVLARLPALERLAELRRIEDVQVRRQTTKDVHAILMREWKQDRRWGGMGRHLVEDIHVSFRRGFEILVKKGEARREVNVSSFRHLDNNLHHHHSIEDQMWFPRLKQLHPECQSEVEVLERDHRKLIELESQVTSGDYAALVEFVDHLMDHLNREEMLSVPWLLDGTGGL
;
A
#
# COMPACT_ATOMS: atom_id res chain seq x y z
N MET A 1 6.24 18.53 -9.66
CA MET A 1 6.10 18.03 -8.28
C MET A 1 5.63 19.20 -7.43
N THR A 2 4.50 19.04 -6.74
CA THR A 2 3.94 20.10 -5.89
C THR A 2 4.85 20.32 -4.69
N THR A 3 4.98 21.58 -4.26
CA THR A 3 5.81 22.01 -3.13
C THR A 3 5.45 21.27 -1.83
N GLU A 4 4.18 20.87 -1.70
CA GLU A 4 3.60 20.18 -0.55
C GLU A 4 4.11 18.74 -0.36
N ALA A 5 4.14 17.92 -1.42
CA ALA A 5 4.64 16.55 -1.33
C ALA A 5 6.13 16.52 -0.92
N SER A 6 6.93 17.49 -1.38
CA SER A 6 8.33 17.62 -0.97
C SER A 6 8.50 18.04 0.49
N VAL A 7 7.56 18.81 1.06
CA VAL A 7 7.57 19.13 2.49
C VAL A 7 7.21 17.89 3.31
N LEU A 8 6.15 17.18 2.93
CA LEU A 8 5.71 15.96 3.63
C LEU A 8 6.76 14.84 3.58
N ALA A 9 7.46 14.67 2.46
CA ALA A 9 8.53 13.67 2.35
C ALA A 9 9.65 13.87 3.37
N ARG A 10 9.91 15.12 3.82
CA ARG A 10 10.95 15.43 4.81
C ARG A 10 10.53 15.16 6.26
N LEU A 11 9.24 14.95 6.52
CA LEU A 11 8.75 14.63 7.86
C LEU A 11 9.17 13.21 8.27
N PRO A 12 9.34 12.93 9.57
CA PRO A 12 9.39 11.57 10.09
C PRO A 12 8.20 10.72 9.62
N ALA A 13 8.38 9.40 9.53
CA ALA A 13 7.39 8.50 8.92
C ALA A 13 5.98 8.63 9.56
N LEU A 14 5.90 8.66 10.89
CA LEU A 14 4.62 8.75 11.60
C LEU A 14 3.97 10.13 11.47
N GLU A 15 4.74 11.21 11.54
CA GLU A 15 4.23 12.57 11.34
C GLU A 15 3.70 12.74 9.90
N ARG A 16 4.44 12.22 8.92
CA ARG A 16 4.03 12.21 7.52
C ARG A 16 2.70 11.49 7.30
N LEU A 17 2.56 10.28 7.83
CA LEU A 17 1.33 9.48 7.70
C LEU A 17 0.15 10.17 8.40
N ALA A 18 0.40 10.79 9.56
CA ALA A 18 -0.61 11.58 10.26
C ALA A 18 -1.07 12.81 9.47
N GLU A 19 -0.16 13.55 8.82
CA GLU A 19 -0.52 14.69 7.97
C GLU A 19 -1.27 14.25 6.71
N LEU A 20 -0.84 13.17 6.05
CA LEU A 20 -1.57 12.60 4.91
C LEU A 20 -3.01 12.24 5.30
N ARG A 21 -3.22 11.68 6.49
CA ARG A 21 -4.55 11.33 7.00
C ARG A 21 -5.46 12.55 7.23
N ARG A 22 -4.90 13.73 7.50
CA ARG A 22 -5.68 14.97 7.68
C ARG A 22 -6.25 15.53 6.37
N ILE A 23 -5.78 15.04 5.23
CA ILE A 23 -6.36 15.41 3.94
C ILE A 23 -7.74 14.74 3.82
N GLU A 24 -8.79 15.57 3.88
CA GLU A 24 -10.20 15.13 3.88
C GLU A 24 -10.63 14.56 2.52
N ASP A 25 -10.24 15.23 1.44
CA ASP A 25 -10.52 14.76 0.08
C ASP A 25 -9.68 13.51 -0.22
N VAL A 26 -10.35 12.38 -0.40
CA VAL A 26 -9.70 11.08 -0.62
C VAL A 26 -8.86 11.05 -1.89
N GLN A 27 -9.29 11.72 -2.96
CA GLN A 27 -8.57 11.72 -4.24
C GLN A 27 -7.30 12.57 -4.13
N VAL A 28 -7.41 13.75 -3.49
CA VAL A 28 -6.25 14.58 -3.17
C VAL A 28 -5.29 13.81 -2.26
N ARG A 29 -5.79 13.14 -1.21
CA ARG A 29 -4.98 12.34 -0.30
C ARG A 29 -4.21 11.25 -1.05
N ARG A 30 -4.90 10.42 -1.83
CA ARG A 30 -4.29 9.33 -2.61
C ARG A 30 -3.19 9.83 -3.55
N GLN A 31 -3.46 10.95 -4.24
CA GLN A 31 -2.48 11.56 -5.14
C GLN A 31 -1.27 12.10 -4.37
N THR A 32 -1.48 12.78 -3.24
CA THR A 32 -0.39 13.28 -2.39
C THR A 32 0.42 12.13 -1.78
N THR A 33 -0.22 11.06 -1.30
CA THR A 33 0.45 9.84 -0.83
C THR A 33 1.36 9.29 -1.92
N LYS A 34 0.87 9.15 -3.16
CA LYS A 34 1.63 8.65 -4.30
C LYS A 34 2.84 9.54 -4.62
N ASP A 35 2.67 10.86 -4.61
CA ASP A 35 3.76 11.79 -4.90
C ASP A 35 4.84 11.76 -3.81
N VAL A 36 4.44 11.68 -2.54
CA VAL A 36 5.36 11.53 -1.41
C VAL A 36 6.11 10.20 -1.48
N HIS A 37 5.40 9.10 -1.75
CA HIS A 37 5.99 7.77 -1.91
C HIS A 37 7.05 7.75 -3.01
N ALA A 38 6.75 8.37 -4.15
CA ALA A 38 7.70 8.45 -5.26
C ALA A 38 8.99 9.23 -4.91
N ILE A 39 8.92 10.20 -4.00
CA ILE A 39 10.11 10.88 -3.46
C ILE A 39 10.93 9.91 -2.60
N LEU A 40 10.28 9.30 -1.62
CA LEU A 40 10.91 8.39 -0.67
C LEU A 40 11.54 7.19 -1.37
N MET A 41 10.91 6.64 -2.39
CA MET A 41 11.46 5.56 -3.21
C MET A 41 12.81 5.93 -3.85
N ARG A 42 12.99 7.19 -4.26
CA ARG A 42 14.28 7.64 -4.80
C ARG A 42 15.35 7.74 -3.71
N GLU A 43 14.96 8.13 -2.50
CA GLU A 43 15.85 8.24 -1.34
C GLU A 43 16.25 6.86 -0.81
N TRP A 44 15.29 5.95 -0.60
CA TRP A 44 15.54 4.60 -0.10
C TRP A 44 16.46 3.80 -1.02
N LYS A 45 16.32 3.95 -2.35
CA LYS A 45 17.22 3.30 -3.33
C LYS A 45 18.66 3.82 -3.28
N GLN A 46 18.89 4.97 -2.66
CA GLN A 46 20.23 5.52 -2.43
C GLN A 46 20.79 5.13 -1.05
N ASP A 47 19.98 4.57 -0.14
CA ASP A 47 20.46 4.06 1.14
C ASP A 47 21.40 2.87 0.89
N ARG A 48 22.57 2.88 1.53
CA ARG A 48 23.58 1.81 1.44
C ARG A 48 23.06 0.43 1.87
N ARG A 49 21.96 0.40 2.63
CA ARG A 49 21.30 -0.82 3.15
C ARG A 49 20.21 -1.32 2.20
N TRP A 50 19.95 -0.63 1.10
CA TRP A 50 19.05 -1.08 0.06
C TRP A 50 19.55 -2.40 -0.56
N GLY A 51 18.64 -3.37 -0.75
CA GLY A 51 18.98 -4.70 -1.28
C GLY A 51 18.37 -5.86 -0.49
N GLY A 52 18.12 -5.68 0.81
CA GLY A 52 17.50 -6.66 1.71
C GLY A 52 15.97 -6.67 1.65
N MET A 53 15.32 -7.00 2.77
CA MET A 53 13.86 -7.17 2.85
C MET A 53 13.07 -5.93 2.41
N GLY A 54 13.58 -4.72 2.65
CA GLY A 54 12.93 -3.50 2.15
C GLY A 54 12.86 -3.43 0.62
N ARG A 55 13.91 -3.88 -0.08
CA ARG A 55 13.88 -4.00 -1.54
C ARG A 55 12.94 -5.11 -1.97
N HIS A 56 13.01 -6.27 -1.31
CA HIS A 56 12.18 -7.43 -1.66
C HIS A 56 10.68 -7.11 -1.56
N LEU A 57 10.26 -6.47 -0.47
CA LEU A 57 8.90 -6.01 -0.27
C LEU A 57 8.43 -5.12 -1.44
N VAL A 58 9.20 -4.09 -1.77
CA VAL A 58 8.78 -3.08 -2.74
C VAL A 58 8.94 -3.54 -4.20
N GLU A 59 10.09 -4.11 -4.54
CA GLU A 59 10.47 -4.38 -5.93
C GLU A 59 10.13 -5.79 -6.42
N ASP A 60 9.82 -6.72 -5.51
CA ASP A 60 9.45 -8.09 -5.90
C ASP A 60 7.99 -8.40 -5.54
N ILE A 61 7.57 -8.11 -4.31
CA ILE A 61 6.22 -8.44 -3.82
C ILE A 61 5.20 -7.37 -4.27
N HIS A 62 5.27 -6.15 -3.75
CA HIS A 62 4.22 -5.13 -3.97
C HIS A 62 4.11 -4.73 -5.43
N VAL A 63 5.22 -4.63 -6.16
CA VAL A 63 5.18 -4.32 -7.59
C VAL A 63 4.37 -5.35 -8.38
N SER A 64 4.34 -6.63 -7.94
CA SER A 64 3.59 -7.68 -8.61
C SER A 64 2.08 -7.44 -8.48
N PHE A 65 1.61 -7.07 -7.27
CA PHE A 65 0.22 -6.69 -7.04
C PHE A 65 -0.15 -5.44 -7.83
N ARG A 66 0.68 -4.39 -7.75
CA ARG A 66 0.44 -3.13 -8.46
C ARG A 66 0.21 -3.38 -9.96
N ARG A 67 1.15 -4.07 -10.60
CA ARG A 67 1.08 -4.38 -12.03
C ARG A 67 -0.08 -5.30 -12.37
N GLY A 68 -0.31 -6.35 -11.57
CA GLY A 68 -1.37 -7.32 -11.82
C GLY A 68 -2.74 -6.65 -11.85
N PHE A 69 -3.06 -5.86 -10.82
CA PHE A 69 -4.35 -5.18 -10.69
C PHE A 69 -4.52 -4.02 -11.68
N GLU A 70 -3.48 -3.23 -11.96
CA GLU A 70 -3.52 -2.20 -13.01
C GLU A 70 -3.83 -2.80 -14.40
N ILE A 71 -3.23 -3.94 -14.72
CA ILE A 71 -3.50 -4.65 -15.97
C ILE A 71 -4.96 -5.09 -16.05
N LEU A 72 -5.57 -5.52 -14.94
CA LEU A 72 -6.98 -5.89 -14.91
C LEU A 72 -7.88 -4.69 -15.21
N VAL A 73 -7.66 -3.56 -14.52
CA VAL A 73 -8.40 -2.32 -14.76
C VAL A 73 -8.30 -1.91 -16.23
N LYS A 74 -7.07 -1.89 -16.77
CA LYS A 74 -6.81 -1.49 -18.17
C LYS A 74 -7.48 -2.41 -19.19
N LYS A 75 -7.49 -3.73 -18.96
CA LYS A 75 -8.14 -4.69 -19.86
C LYS A 75 -9.66 -4.56 -19.85
N GLY A 76 -10.25 -4.19 -18.71
CA GLY A 76 -11.69 -4.01 -18.54
C GLY A 76 -12.22 -2.65 -18.97
N GLU A 77 -11.36 -1.63 -19.07
CA GLU A 77 -11.75 -0.22 -19.21
C GLU A 77 -12.71 0.06 -20.38
N ALA A 78 -12.35 -0.40 -21.58
CA ALA A 78 -13.12 -0.11 -22.80
C ALA A 78 -14.54 -0.67 -22.76
N ARG A 79 -14.77 -1.77 -22.03
CA ARG A 79 -16.07 -2.45 -21.93
C ARG A 79 -16.73 -2.30 -20.56
N ARG A 80 -16.04 -1.70 -19.59
CA ARG A 80 -16.46 -1.64 -18.18
C ARG A 80 -16.77 -3.04 -17.62
N GLU A 81 -15.93 -4.02 -17.97
CA GLU A 81 -16.10 -5.43 -17.61
C GLU A 81 -15.00 -5.89 -16.65
N VAL A 82 -15.35 -6.75 -15.71
CA VAL A 82 -14.38 -7.41 -14.81
C VAL A 82 -14.08 -8.81 -15.32
N ASN A 83 -12.80 -9.12 -15.52
CA ASN A 83 -12.36 -10.51 -15.62
C ASN A 83 -12.29 -11.13 -14.21
N VAL A 84 -13.43 -11.63 -13.73
CA VAL A 84 -13.58 -12.14 -12.36
C VAL A 84 -12.62 -13.30 -12.06
N SER A 85 -12.33 -14.14 -13.05
CA SER A 85 -11.38 -15.26 -12.87
C SER A 85 -9.96 -14.76 -12.60
N SER A 86 -9.48 -13.81 -13.41
CA SER A 86 -8.15 -13.23 -13.20
C SER A 86 -8.10 -12.36 -11.93
N PHE A 87 -9.18 -11.66 -11.58
CA PHE A 87 -9.29 -10.96 -10.30
C PHE A 87 -9.11 -11.91 -9.13
N ARG A 88 -9.92 -12.98 -9.03
CA ARG A 88 -9.85 -13.97 -7.94
C ARG A 88 -8.47 -14.59 -7.80
N HIS A 89 -7.78 -14.85 -8.90
CA HIS A 89 -6.42 -15.41 -8.85
C HIS A 89 -5.43 -14.43 -8.19
N LEU A 90 -5.45 -13.15 -8.55
CA LEU A 90 -4.59 -12.14 -7.92
C LEU A 90 -5.00 -11.89 -6.46
N ASP A 91 -6.30 -11.80 -6.22
CA ASP A 91 -6.89 -11.53 -4.91
C ASP A 91 -6.54 -12.62 -3.89
N ASN A 92 -6.56 -13.90 -4.26
CA ASN A 92 -6.12 -14.98 -3.38
C ASN A 92 -4.65 -14.85 -2.93
N ASN A 93 -3.77 -14.36 -3.81
CA ASN A 93 -2.37 -14.11 -3.43
C ASN A 93 -2.25 -12.90 -2.51
N LEU A 94 -3.07 -11.87 -2.75
CA LEU A 94 -3.13 -10.68 -1.90
C LEU A 94 -3.65 -11.03 -0.49
N HIS A 95 -4.70 -11.85 -0.39
CA HIS A 95 -5.20 -12.39 0.89
C HIS A 95 -4.11 -13.12 1.66
N HIS A 96 -3.34 -13.98 0.97
CA HIS A 96 -2.26 -14.69 1.63
C HIS A 96 -1.20 -13.73 2.18
N HIS A 97 -0.83 -12.71 1.41
CA HIS A 97 0.09 -11.66 1.84
C HIS A 97 -0.44 -10.88 3.06
N HIS A 98 -1.66 -10.34 3.00
CA HIS A 98 -2.25 -9.63 4.14
C HIS A 98 -2.42 -10.54 5.37
N SER A 99 -2.67 -11.85 5.19
CA SER A 99 -2.77 -12.78 6.32
C SER A 99 -1.45 -12.93 7.08
N ILE A 100 -0.31 -12.88 6.38
CA ILE A 100 1.01 -12.89 7.02
C ILE A 100 1.21 -11.60 7.81
N GLU A 101 0.79 -10.47 7.24
CA GLU A 101 0.92 -9.17 7.89
C GLU A 101 0.09 -9.11 9.17
N ASP A 102 -1.20 -9.42 9.08
CA ASP A 102 -2.15 -9.37 10.20
C ASP A 102 -1.77 -10.32 11.34
N GLN A 103 -1.25 -11.52 11.01
CA GLN A 103 -0.98 -12.56 12.01
C GLN A 103 0.42 -12.48 12.62
N MET A 104 1.40 -11.98 11.86
CA MET A 104 2.80 -12.04 12.27
C MET A 104 3.40 -10.64 12.33
N TRP A 105 3.33 -9.90 11.24
CA TRP A 105 4.16 -8.72 11.07
C TRP A 105 3.62 -7.49 11.82
N PHE A 106 2.35 -7.16 11.65
CA PHE A 106 1.70 -6.05 12.34
C PHE A 106 1.70 -6.23 13.86
N PRO A 107 1.42 -7.42 14.44
CA PRO A 107 1.61 -7.65 15.86
C PRO A 107 3.05 -7.39 16.33
N ARG A 108 4.05 -7.85 15.56
CA ARG A 108 5.46 -7.64 15.90
C ARG A 108 5.85 -6.17 15.82
N LEU A 109 5.37 -5.46 14.79
CA LEU A 109 5.61 -4.03 14.61
C LEU A 109 5.02 -3.23 15.78
N LYS A 110 3.76 -3.52 16.17
CA LYS A 110 3.11 -2.91 17.35
C LYS A 110 3.87 -3.20 18.66
N GLN A 111 4.48 -4.38 18.80
CA GLN A 111 5.25 -4.73 19.98
C GLN A 111 6.58 -3.97 20.05
N LEU A 112 7.30 -3.86 18.92
CA LEU A 112 8.62 -3.24 18.87
C LEU A 112 8.56 -1.71 18.80
N HIS A 113 7.52 -1.17 18.16
CA HIS A 113 7.30 0.25 17.93
C HIS A 113 5.84 0.61 18.28
N PRO A 114 5.49 0.68 19.58
CA PRO A 114 4.13 0.98 20.02
C PRO A 114 3.58 2.29 19.47
N GLU A 115 4.43 3.26 19.16
CA GLU A 115 4.08 4.52 18.51
C GLU A 115 3.44 4.34 17.12
N CYS A 116 3.72 3.22 16.44
CA CYS A 116 3.15 2.89 15.13
C CYS A 116 1.72 2.33 15.23
N GLN A 117 1.20 2.06 16.44
CA GLN A 117 -0.08 1.36 16.62
C GLN A 117 -1.22 1.98 15.81
N SER A 118 -1.37 3.30 15.86
CA SER A 118 -2.45 3.98 15.15
C SER A 118 -2.36 3.84 13.62
N GLU A 119 -1.16 3.77 13.05
CA GLU A 119 -0.96 3.60 11.62
C GLU A 119 -1.17 2.14 11.20
N VAL A 120 -0.75 1.18 12.02
CA VAL A 120 -1.05 -0.24 11.81
C VAL A 120 -2.56 -0.51 11.84
N GLU A 121 -3.29 0.08 12.78
CA GLU A 121 -4.77 -0.04 12.83
C GLU A 121 -5.46 0.55 11.59
N VAL A 122 -4.83 1.53 10.92
CA VAL A 122 -5.33 2.05 9.63
C VAL A 122 -5.11 1.01 8.54
N LEU A 123 -3.93 0.40 8.44
CA LEU A 123 -3.62 -0.62 7.44
C LEU A 123 -4.53 -1.86 7.61
N GLU A 124 -4.77 -2.30 8.85
CA GLU A 124 -5.73 -3.39 9.13
C GLU A 124 -7.17 -3.02 8.72
N ARG A 125 -7.57 -1.74 8.84
CA ARG A 125 -8.86 -1.26 8.30
C ARG A 125 -8.88 -1.28 6.78
N ASP A 126 -7.76 -0.97 6.14
CA ASP A 126 -7.64 -1.02 4.69
C ASP A 126 -7.83 -2.45 4.17
N HIS A 127 -7.25 -3.47 4.84
CA HIS A 127 -7.48 -4.88 4.51
C HIS A 127 -8.97 -5.24 4.53
N ARG A 128 -9.69 -4.84 5.59
CA ARG A 128 -11.14 -5.06 5.69
C ARG A 128 -11.90 -4.36 4.57
N LYS A 129 -11.47 -3.16 4.18
CA LYS A 129 -12.11 -2.43 3.09
C LYS A 129 -11.94 -3.15 1.74
N LEU A 130 -10.77 -3.73 1.49
CA LEU A 130 -10.53 -4.53 0.29
C LEU A 130 -11.47 -5.76 0.26
N ILE A 131 -11.62 -6.47 1.39
CA ILE A 131 -12.56 -7.59 1.54
C ILE A 131 -14.00 -7.17 1.21
N GLU A 132 -14.46 -6.00 1.67
CA GLU A 132 -15.79 -5.49 1.33
C GLU A 132 -15.96 -5.28 -0.19
N LEU A 133 -14.95 -4.71 -0.84
CA LEU A 133 -14.96 -4.42 -2.27
C LEU A 133 -14.92 -5.69 -3.13
N GLU A 134 -14.22 -6.74 -2.70
CA GLU A 134 -14.13 -8.02 -3.42
C GLU A 134 -15.48 -8.60 -3.81
N SER A 135 -16.47 -8.52 -2.90
CA SER A 135 -17.82 -9.01 -3.17
C SER A 135 -18.48 -8.31 -4.38
N GLN A 136 -18.25 -7.01 -4.52
CA GLN A 136 -18.76 -6.21 -5.63
C GLN A 136 -17.98 -6.49 -6.90
N VAL A 137 -16.65 -6.56 -6.83
CA VAL A 137 -15.79 -6.90 -7.98
C VAL A 137 -16.15 -8.29 -8.53
N THR A 138 -16.34 -9.28 -7.65
CA THR A 138 -16.68 -10.64 -8.05
C THR A 138 -18.09 -10.80 -8.60
N SER A 139 -18.97 -9.81 -8.35
CA SER A 139 -20.27 -9.69 -9.01
C SER A 139 -20.20 -9.09 -10.42
N GLY A 140 -19.02 -8.64 -10.85
CA GLY A 140 -18.77 -8.04 -12.15
C GLY A 140 -18.77 -6.51 -12.17
N ASP A 141 -18.81 -5.85 -11.00
CA ASP A 141 -18.79 -4.39 -10.91
C ASP A 141 -17.40 -3.82 -11.21
N TYR A 142 -17.26 -3.21 -12.38
CA TYR A 142 -16.01 -2.57 -12.80
C TYR A 142 -15.69 -1.29 -12.01
N ALA A 143 -16.69 -0.54 -11.56
CA ALA A 143 -16.43 0.63 -10.71
C ALA A 143 -15.84 0.21 -9.37
N ALA A 144 -16.33 -0.89 -8.80
CA ALA A 144 -15.74 -1.50 -7.61
C ALA A 144 -14.31 -2.00 -7.87
N LEU A 145 -14.00 -2.51 -9.08
CA LEU A 145 -12.64 -2.90 -9.43
C LEU A 145 -11.70 -1.69 -9.42
N VAL A 146 -12.12 -0.58 -10.03
CA VAL A 146 -11.32 0.67 -10.02
C VAL A 146 -11.07 1.14 -8.59
N GLU A 147 -12.12 1.20 -7.75
CA GLU A 147 -11.99 1.62 -6.36
C GLU A 147 -11.12 0.66 -5.52
N PHE A 148 -11.24 -0.65 -5.74
CA PHE A 148 -10.36 -1.65 -5.13
C PHE A 148 -8.90 -1.38 -5.46
N VAL A 149 -8.60 -1.13 -6.74
CA VAL A 149 -7.22 -0.87 -7.17
C VAL A 149 -6.71 0.46 -6.61
N ASP A 150 -7.49 1.54 -6.67
CA ASP A 150 -7.08 2.83 -6.11
C ASP A 150 -6.83 2.75 -4.60
N HIS A 151 -7.67 2.01 -3.87
CA HIS A 151 -7.50 1.76 -2.45
C HIS A 151 -6.25 0.93 -2.16
N LEU A 152 -6.03 -0.15 -2.92
CA LEU A 152 -4.82 -0.99 -2.80
C LEU A 152 -3.55 -0.18 -3.07
N MET A 153 -3.53 0.68 -4.09
CA MET A 153 -2.34 1.48 -4.41
C MET A 153 -1.96 2.43 -3.28
N ASP A 154 -2.95 3.08 -2.67
CA ASP A 154 -2.74 3.97 -1.53
C ASP A 154 -2.33 3.19 -0.27
N HIS A 155 -2.96 2.05 -0.02
CA HIS A 155 -2.61 1.14 1.07
C HIS A 155 -1.14 0.71 0.97
N LEU A 156 -0.71 0.12 -0.15
CA LEU A 156 0.68 -0.32 -0.35
C LEU A 156 1.68 0.85 -0.22
N ASN A 157 1.32 2.06 -0.67
CA ASN A 157 2.19 3.22 -0.49
C ASN A 157 2.38 3.57 1.00
N ARG A 158 1.30 3.60 1.78
CA ARG A 158 1.35 3.92 3.22
C ARG A 158 2.04 2.84 4.02
N GLU A 159 1.80 1.58 3.68
CA GLU A 159 2.45 0.43 4.28
C GLU A 159 3.97 0.47 4.02
N GLU A 160 4.41 0.70 2.78
CA GLU A 160 5.83 0.86 2.46
C GLU A 160 6.46 2.07 3.19
N MET A 161 5.75 3.19 3.33
CA MET A 161 6.22 4.36 4.09
C MET A 161 6.45 4.07 5.58
N LEU A 162 5.68 3.15 6.16
CA LEU A 162 5.82 2.72 7.53
C LEU A 162 6.97 1.71 7.67
N SER A 163 7.03 0.77 6.73
CA SER A 163 7.77 -0.48 6.88
C SER A 163 9.17 -0.43 6.32
N VAL A 164 9.40 0.26 5.19
CA VAL A 164 10.72 0.34 4.58
C VAL A 164 11.75 1.00 5.51
N PRO A 165 11.46 2.11 6.22
CA PRO A 165 12.40 2.67 7.20
C PRO A 165 12.85 1.63 8.23
N TRP A 166 11.91 0.86 8.80
CA TRP A 166 12.19 -0.18 9.78
C TRP A 166 13.04 -1.33 9.21
N LEU A 167 12.78 -1.73 7.97
CA LEU A 167 13.54 -2.76 7.26
C LEU A 167 14.97 -2.29 6.92
N LEU A 168 15.14 -1.01 6.57
CA LEU A 168 16.46 -0.42 6.34
C LEU A 168 17.24 -0.25 7.64
N ASP A 169 16.58 0.04 8.75
CA ASP A 169 17.22 0.16 10.07
C ASP A 169 17.68 -1.17 10.66
N GLY A 170 17.41 -2.29 9.97
CA GLY A 170 17.91 -3.62 10.35
C GLY A 170 17.21 -4.21 11.58
N THR A 171 16.29 -3.46 12.19
CA THR A 171 15.35 -3.95 13.20
C THR A 171 14.20 -4.76 12.61
N GLY A 172 14.14 -4.81 11.27
CA GLY A 172 13.08 -5.41 10.47
C GLY A 172 13.17 -6.90 10.12
N GLY A 173 14.15 -7.61 10.68
CA GLY A 173 14.26 -9.06 10.48
C GLY A 173 13.15 -9.82 11.19
N LEU A 174 12.50 -10.73 10.47
CA LEU A 174 11.80 -11.89 11.07
C LEU A 174 12.84 -12.90 11.56
#